data_AF-A0A9E5BXP5-F1
#
_entry.id   AF-A0A9E5BXP5-F1
#
_cell.length_a   1.000
_cell.length_b   1.000
_cell.length_c   1.000
_cell.angle_alpha   90.00
_cell.angle_beta   90.00
_cell.angle_gamma   90.00
#
_symmetry.space_group_name_H-M   'P 1'
#
loop_
_entity.id
_entity.type
_entity.pdbx_description
1 polymer ?
#
loop_
_entity_poly.entity_id
_entity_poly.type
_entity_poly.pdbx_seq_one_letter_code
_entity_poly.pdbx_strand_id
1 'polypeptide(L)'
;MLELLTFVLAADGKAFFENPAYLLGIPLIAVGALGVLVAMSPIELKWPQPAPAEEEYEIFDHPPDGHPDAAEYVKIGLLLSAITAVEVAIYYVEALGDTLLPILLVLSAVKFVTVALWFMHLRFDNRLLSILFTTGLILVTGLFVVVLSTIGASLV
;
A
#
# COMPACT_ATOMS: atom_id res chain seq x y z
N MET A 1 -19.39 13.65 18.12
CA MET A 1 -18.89 15.04 18.26
C MET A 1 -18.44 15.36 19.69
N LEU A 2 -19.15 14.90 20.74
CA LEU A 2 -18.70 15.03 22.13
C LEU A 2 -17.50 14.12 22.52
N GLU A 3 -17.37 12.94 21.90
CA GLU A 3 -16.25 11.99 22.12
C GLU A 3 -14.87 12.57 21.76
N LEU A 4 -14.81 13.48 20.78
CA LEU A 4 -13.54 14.11 20.37
C LEU A 4 -13.08 15.18 21.36
N LEU A 5 -14.00 15.76 22.13
CA LEU A 5 -13.71 16.84 23.08
C LEU A 5 -13.23 16.27 24.43
N THR A 6 -13.77 15.11 24.83
CA THR A 6 -13.22 14.29 25.93
C THR A 6 -11.86 13.70 25.58
N PHE A 7 -11.65 13.28 24.32
CA PHE A 7 -10.37 12.76 23.82
C PHE A 7 -9.21 13.78 23.86
N VAL A 8 -9.49 15.06 23.57
CA VAL A 8 -8.49 16.14 23.63
C VAL A 8 -8.17 16.56 25.08
N LEU A 9 -9.13 16.44 26.01
CA LEU A 9 -8.99 16.91 27.39
C LEU A 9 -8.54 15.82 28.37
N ALA A 10 -8.72 14.53 28.04
CA ALA A 10 -8.37 13.38 28.89
C ALA A 10 -6.98 12.79 28.58
N ALA A 11 -6.01 13.63 28.20
CA ALA A 11 -4.62 13.24 28.01
C ALA A 11 -3.92 12.95 29.35
N ASP A 12 -4.42 11.95 30.09
CA ASP A 12 -3.62 11.26 31.10
C ASP A 12 -2.74 10.25 30.35
N GLY A 13 -1.43 10.49 30.35
CA GLY A 13 -0.47 9.74 29.53
C GLY A 13 -0.47 8.24 29.79
N LYS A 14 -0.99 7.77 30.95
CA LYS A 14 -1.08 6.34 31.28
C LYS A 14 -2.25 5.64 30.57
N ALA A 15 -3.41 6.29 30.45
CA ALA A 15 -4.59 5.73 29.78
C ALA A 15 -4.37 5.54 28.26
N PHE A 16 -3.45 6.32 27.67
CA PHE A 16 -3.06 6.21 26.25
C PHE A 16 -2.34 4.89 25.93
N PHE A 17 -1.46 4.41 26.83
CA PHE A 17 -0.69 3.17 26.60
C PHE A 17 -1.44 1.91 27.04
N GLU A 18 -2.48 2.02 27.87
CA GLU A 18 -3.22 0.87 28.38
C GLU A 18 -4.33 0.39 27.43
N ASN A 19 -4.80 1.22 26.50
CA ASN A 19 -5.84 0.85 25.56
C ASN A 19 -5.24 0.49 24.17
N PRO A 20 -5.32 -0.79 23.73
CA PRO A 20 -4.78 -1.22 22.45
C PRO A 20 -5.41 -0.51 21.24
N ALA A 21 -6.63 0.00 21.38
CA ALA A 21 -7.30 0.77 20.33
C ALA A 21 -6.65 2.15 20.11
N TYR A 22 -6.16 2.81 21.18
CA TYR A 22 -5.50 4.12 21.08
C TYR A 22 -4.06 4.01 20.57
N LEU A 23 -3.36 2.95 20.96
CA LEU A 23 -2.00 2.67 20.50
C LEU A 23 -1.91 2.48 18.97
N LEU A 24 -2.93 1.90 18.34
CA LEU A 24 -2.98 1.72 16.88
C LEU A 24 -3.72 2.85 16.18
N GLY A 25 -4.84 3.33 16.74
CA GLY A 25 -5.71 4.30 16.07
C GLY A 25 -5.11 5.70 15.95
N ILE A 26 -4.49 6.20 17.02
CA ILE A 26 -4.00 7.59 17.08
C ILE A 26 -2.81 7.83 16.14
N PRO A 27 -1.75 6.99 16.11
CA PRO A 27 -0.68 7.18 15.14
C PRO A 27 -1.15 6.98 13.69
N LEU A 28 -2.11 6.09 13.45
CA LEU A 28 -2.66 5.87 12.11
C LEU A 28 -3.45 7.10 11.61
N ILE A 29 -4.26 7.70 12.46
CA ILE A 29 -5.01 8.92 12.14
C ILE A 29 -4.05 10.11 11.95
N ALA A 30 -3.01 10.22 12.78
CA ALA A 30 -2.01 11.27 12.65
C ALA A 30 -1.22 11.17 11.33
N VAL A 31 -0.74 9.97 10.97
CA VAL A 31 -0.03 9.72 9.72
C VAL A 31 -0.95 9.91 8.51
N GLY A 32 -2.20 9.45 8.59
CA GLY A 32 -3.20 9.66 7.54
C GLY A 32 -3.52 11.14 7.32
N ALA A 33 -3.76 11.89 8.40
CA ALA A 33 -4.01 13.33 8.34
C ALA A 33 -2.79 14.11 7.81
N LEU A 34 -1.57 13.72 8.22
CA LEU A 34 -0.32 14.27 7.70
C LEU A 34 -0.20 14.03 6.19
N GLY A 35 -0.48 12.81 5.72
CA GLY A 35 -0.45 12.46 4.30
C GLY A 35 -1.43 13.30 3.47
N VAL A 36 -2.66 13.49 3.97
CA VAL A 36 -3.66 14.35 3.32
C VAL A 36 -3.23 15.83 3.32
N LEU A 37 -2.68 16.32 4.44
CA LEU A 37 -2.15 17.69 4.54
C LEU A 37 -1.01 17.94 3.57
N VAL A 38 -0.08 16.99 3.42
CA VAL A 38 1.02 17.08 2.46
C VAL A 38 0.50 17.04 1.02
N ALA A 39 -0.45 16.15 0.72
CA ALA A 39 -1.04 16.05 -0.62
C ALA A 39 -1.87 17.29 -1.02
N MET A 40 -2.52 17.94 -0.04
CA MET A 40 -3.26 19.19 -0.23
C MET A 40 -2.38 20.43 -0.04
N SER A 41 -1.13 20.26 0.36
CA SER A 41 -0.26 21.41 0.60
C SER A 41 0.07 22.07 -0.73
N PRO A 42 -0.03 23.41 -0.83
CA PRO A 42 0.37 24.15 -2.02
C PRO A 42 1.91 24.25 -2.12
N ILE A 43 2.65 23.41 -1.40
CA ILE A 43 4.11 23.45 -1.35
C ILE A 43 4.62 22.75 -2.61
N GLU A 44 4.85 23.55 -3.64
CA GLU A 44 5.70 23.15 -4.75
C GLU A 44 7.09 22.88 -4.19
N LEU A 45 7.41 21.60 -3.96
CA LEU A 45 8.72 21.18 -3.52
C LEU A 45 9.71 21.45 -4.66
N LYS A 46 10.26 22.67 -4.69
CA LYS A 46 11.25 23.10 -5.66
C LYS A 46 12.57 22.42 -5.32
N TRP A 47 12.69 21.16 -5.73
CA TRP A 47 13.91 20.40 -5.56
C TRP A 47 15.05 21.17 -6.25
N PRO A 48 16.21 21.36 -5.60
CA PRO A 48 17.37 21.93 -6.25
C PRO A 48 17.67 21.07 -7.47
N GLN A 49 17.51 21.64 -8.66
CA GLN A 49 17.95 20.89 -9.82
C GLN A 49 19.46 20.73 -9.69
N PRO A 50 19.98 19.49 -9.79
CA PRO A 50 21.41 19.29 -9.82
C PRO A 50 21.94 20.25 -10.89
N ALA A 51 22.94 21.06 -10.54
CA ALA A 51 23.60 21.92 -11.51
C ALA A 51 23.88 21.05 -12.74
N PRO A 52 23.50 21.50 -13.95
CA PRO A 52 23.73 20.70 -15.13
C PRO A 52 25.22 20.36 -15.12
N ALA A 53 25.55 19.09 -14.89
CA ALA A 53 26.76 18.55 -15.49
C ALA A 53 26.61 18.92 -16.97
N GLU A 54 27.66 19.48 -17.57
CA GLU A 54 27.66 19.99 -18.94
C GLU A 54 27.43 18.87 -19.96
N GLU A 55 26.25 18.27 -19.93
CA GLU A 55 25.73 17.29 -20.87
C GLU A 55 24.70 18.03 -21.70
N GLU A 56 25.18 18.42 -22.88
CA GLU A 56 24.47 18.93 -24.03
C GLU A 56 23.10 18.25 -24.18
N TYR A 57 22.03 18.96 -23.83
CA TYR A 57 20.67 18.55 -24.16
C TYR A 57 20.47 18.78 -25.67
N GLU A 58 20.85 17.80 -26.48
CA GLU A 58 20.34 17.71 -27.86
C GLU A 58 18.81 17.59 -27.76
N ILE A 59 18.12 18.64 -28.20
CA ILE A 59 16.66 18.70 -28.27
C ILE A 59 16.22 17.75 -29.39
N PHE A 60 16.10 16.47 -29.06
CA PHE A 60 15.32 15.53 -29.86
C PHE A 60 13.84 15.85 -29.66
N ASP A 61 13.25 16.49 -30.66
CA ASP A 61 11.82 16.72 -30.77
C ASP A 61 11.13 15.35 -30.98
N HIS A 62 10.83 14.67 -29.87
CA HIS A 62 10.00 13.47 -29.85
C HIS A 62 8.73 13.80 -29.07
N PRO A 63 7.54 13.79 -29.71
CA PRO A 63 6.28 13.89 -28.99
C PRO A 63 6.21 12.70 -28.00
N PRO A 64 5.85 12.93 -26.72
CA PRO A 64 5.90 11.89 -25.70
C PRO A 64 4.69 10.96 -25.85
N ASP A 65 4.78 10.01 -26.77
CA ASP A 65 3.80 8.95 -26.93
C ASP A 65 4.19 7.76 -26.03
N GLY A 66 3.56 7.62 -24.85
CA GLY A 66 3.55 6.33 -24.15
C GLY A 66 3.49 6.28 -22.62
N HIS A 67 3.49 7.40 -21.90
CA HIS A 67 3.41 7.35 -20.43
C HIS A 67 1.95 7.39 -19.94
N PRO A 68 1.52 6.42 -19.09
CA PRO A 68 0.17 6.43 -18.52
C PRO A 68 -0.07 7.72 -17.74
N ASP A 69 -1.26 8.30 -17.94
CA ASP A 69 -1.64 9.57 -17.33
C ASP A 69 -1.63 9.45 -15.79
N ALA A 70 -1.11 10.46 -15.10
CA ALA A 70 -1.00 10.49 -13.63
C ALA A 70 -2.37 10.27 -12.96
N ALA A 71 -3.46 10.68 -13.62
CA ALA A 71 -4.81 10.46 -13.16
C ALA A 71 -5.22 8.97 -13.06
N GLU A 72 -4.63 8.08 -13.86
CA GLU A 72 -4.90 6.64 -13.78
C GLU A 72 -4.35 6.03 -12.49
N TYR A 73 -3.11 6.38 -12.12
CA TYR A 73 -2.49 5.92 -10.88
C TYR A 73 -3.25 6.41 -9.64
N VAL A 74 -3.75 7.64 -9.65
CA VAL A 74 -4.55 8.18 -8.54
C VAL A 74 -5.85 7.40 -8.37
N LYS A 75 -6.56 7.08 -9.46
CA LYS A 75 -7.80 6.28 -9.42
C LYS A 75 -7.55 4.89 -8.84
N ILE A 76 -6.46 4.24 -9.25
CA ILE A 76 -6.10 2.90 -8.77
C ILE A 76 -5.66 2.95 -7.30
N GLY A 77 -4.88 3.95 -6.91
CA GLY A 77 -4.50 4.17 -5.51
C GLY A 77 -5.72 4.37 -4.60
N LEU A 78 -6.73 5.10 -5.07
CA LEU A 78 -7.98 5.31 -4.34
C LEU A 78 -8.78 4.01 -4.20
N LEU A 79 -8.82 3.18 -5.25
CA LEU A 79 -9.42 1.85 -5.19
C LEU A 79 -8.72 0.95 -4.16
N LEU A 80 -7.38 0.91 -4.16
CA LEU A 80 -6.60 0.14 -3.18
C LEU A 80 -6.86 0.61 -1.75
N SER A 81 -6.93 1.92 -1.54
CA SER A 81 -7.28 2.51 -0.25
C SER A 81 -8.67 2.06 0.21
N ALA A 82 -9.67 2.07 -0.69
CA ALA A 82 -11.01 1.59 -0.38
C ALA A 82 -11.02 0.11 0.00
N ILE A 83 -10.32 -0.75 -0.74
CA ILE A 83 -10.18 -2.18 -0.42
C ILE A 83 -9.56 -2.36 0.97
N THR A 84 -8.51 -1.59 1.28
CA THR A 84 -7.84 -1.67 2.58
C THR A 84 -8.75 -1.20 3.72
N ALA A 85 -9.54 -0.15 3.51
CA ALA A 85 -10.54 0.28 4.49
C ALA A 85 -11.61 -0.79 4.74
N VAL A 86 -12.04 -1.49 3.68
CA VAL A 86 -12.96 -2.63 3.78
C VAL A 86 -12.35 -3.79 4.56
N GLU A 87 -11.09 -4.16 4.32
CA GLU A 87 -10.40 -5.20 5.10
C GLU A 87 -10.34 -4.87 6.58
N VAL A 88 -9.96 -3.63 6.91
CA VAL A 88 -9.90 -3.17 8.30
C VAL A 88 -11.29 -3.23 8.92
N ALA A 89 -12.34 -2.78 8.21
CA ALA A 89 -13.71 -2.84 8.71
C ALA A 89 -14.15 -4.30 8.96
N ILE A 90 -13.88 -5.20 8.01
CA ILE A 90 -14.21 -6.63 8.10
C ILE A 90 -13.47 -7.31 9.25
N TYR A 91 -12.21 -6.94 9.49
CA TYR A 91 -11.41 -7.49 10.59
C TYR A 91 -12.08 -7.29 11.97
N TYR A 92 -12.83 -6.20 12.15
CA TYR A 92 -13.56 -5.93 13.40
C TYR A 92 -14.94 -6.59 13.47
N VAL A 93 -15.40 -7.28 12.42
CA VAL A 93 -16.69 -7.97 12.41
C VAL A 93 -16.50 -9.43 12.86
N GLU A 94 -16.81 -9.70 14.12
CA GLU A 94 -16.72 -11.06 14.72
C GLU A 94 -17.68 -12.07 14.07
N ALA A 95 -18.73 -11.59 13.37
CA ALA A 95 -19.74 -12.44 12.74
C ALA A 95 -19.21 -13.38 11.64
N LEU A 96 -17.99 -13.15 11.14
CA LEU A 96 -17.41 -13.90 10.03
C LEU A 96 -16.61 -15.14 10.48
N GLY A 97 -16.28 -15.26 11.77
CA GLY A 97 -15.61 -16.44 12.35
C GLY A 97 -14.47 -17.00 11.47
N ASP A 98 -14.53 -18.29 11.16
CA ASP A 98 -13.51 -18.99 10.36
C ASP A 98 -13.44 -18.54 8.89
N THR A 99 -14.49 -17.89 8.36
CA THR A 99 -14.48 -17.37 6.98
C THR A 99 -13.75 -16.04 6.83
N LEU A 100 -13.40 -15.38 7.94
CA LEU A 100 -12.66 -14.12 7.93
C LEU A 100 -11.27 -14.29 7.29
N LEU A 101 -10.55 -15.35 7.67
CA LEU A 101 -9.19 -15.62 7.18
C LEU A 101 -9.12 -15.76 5.65
N PRO A 102 -9.93 -16.64 4.99
CA PRO A 102 -9.87 -16.76 3.54
C PRO A 102 -10.31 -15.47 2.82
N ILE A 103 -11.27 -14.71 3.37
CA ILE A 103 -11.69 -13.43 2.79
C ILE A 103 -10.54 -12.42 2.80
N LEU A 104 -9.85 -12.26 3.93
CA LEU A 104 -8.71 -11.36 4.06
C LEU A 104 -7.54 -11.80 3.16
N LEU A 105 -7.32 -13.11 3.00
CA LEU A 105 -6.33 -13.63 2.06
C LEU A 105 -6.66 -13.28 0.61
N VAL A 106 -7.92 -13.42 0.20
CA VAL A 106 -8.36 -13.06 -1.16
C VAL A 106 -8.21 -11.56 -1.39
N LEU A 107 -8.66 -10.71 -0.46
CA LEU A 107 -8.51 -9.26 -0.56
C LEU A 107 -7.04 -8.83 -0.63
N SER A 108 -6.17 -9.49 0.15
CA SER A 108 -4.72 -9.31 0.11
C SER A 108 -4.11 -9.70 -1.25
N ALA A 109 -4.49 -10.85 -1.79
CA ALA A 109 -4.05 -11.31 -3.10
C ALA A 109 -4.49 -10.35 -4.23
N VAL A 110 -5.73 -9.86 -4.18
CA VAL A 110 -6.25 -8.88 -5.16
C VAL A 110 -5.41 -7.60 -5.13
N LYS A 111 -5.16 -7.02 -3.95
CA LYS A 111 -4.31 -5.83 -3.84
C LYS A 111 -2.92 -6.08 -4.39
N PHE A 112 -2.30 -7.21 -4.04
CA PHE A 112 -0.98 -7.55 -4.52
C PHE A 112 -0.93 -7.59 -6.06
N VAL A 113 -1.90 -8.23 -6.71
CA VAL A 113 -1.99 -8.29 -8.17
C VAL A 113 -2.18 -6.90 -8.77
N THR A 114 -3.06 -6.07 -8.20
CA THR A 114 -3.27 -4.70 -8.70
C THR A 114 -2.01 -3.84 -8.54
N VAL A 115 -1.29 -3.93 -7.41
CA VAL A 115 0.00 -3.25 -7.24
C VAL A 115 1.03 -3.73 -8.26
N ALA A 116 1.16 -5.05 -8.42
CA ALA A 116 2.14 -5.64 -9.33
C ALA A 116 1.88 -5.21 -10.79
N LEU A 117 0.62 -5.23 -11.24
CA LEU A 117 0.28 -4.91 -12.63
C LEU A 117 0.44 -3.41 -12.94
N TRP A 118 -0.03 -2.51 -12.07
CA TRP A 118 -0.04 -1.07 -12.34
C TRP A 118 1.12 -0.32 -11.69
N PHE A 119 1.33 -0.43 -10.38
CA PHE A 119 2.36 0.35 -9.68
C PHE A 119 3.78 -0.20 -9.87
N MET A 120 3.95 -1.52 -10.06
CA MET A 120 5.24 -2.09 -10.47
C MET A 120 5.41 -2.13 -11.99
N HIS A 121 4.48 -1.54 -12.74
CA HIS A 121 4.53 -1.37 -14.20
C HIS A 121 4.65 -2.67 -15.01
N LEU A 122 4.47 -3.86 -14.42
CA LEU A 122 4.60 -5.15 -15.12
C LEU A 122 3.71 -5.25 -16.37
N ARG A 123 2.55 -4.58 -16.37
CA ARG A 123 1.65 -4.52 -17.52
C ARG A 123 2.23 -3.72 -18.70
N PHE A 124 3.03 -2.70 -18.43
CA PHE A 124 3.55 -1.74 -19.41
C PHE A 124 5.03 -1.96 -19.74
N ASP A 125 5.72 -2.80 -18.96
CA ASP A 125 7.15 -3.07 -19.08
C ASP A 125 7.45 -4.30 -19.97
N ASN A 126 8.73 -4.56 -20.20
CA ASN A 126 9.20 -5.65 -21.03
C ASN A 126 8.87 -7.03 -20.41
N ARG A 127 8.56 -8.01 -21.28
CA ARG A 127 8.13 -9.36 -20.86
C ARG A 127 9.17 -10.07 -19.99
N LEU A 128 10.46 -9.74 -20.15
CA LEU A 128 11.53 -10.30 -19.32
C LEU A 128 11.36 -9.98 -17.84
N LEU A 129 10.98 -8.74 -17.49
CA LEU A 129 10.78 -8.34 -16.10
C LEU A 129 9.54 -9.01 -15.50
N SER A 130 8.48 -9.17 -16.30
CA SER A 130 7.31 -9.96 -15.92
C SER A 130 7.62 -11.43 -15.69
N ILE A 131 8.46 -12.04 -16.52
CA ILE A 131 8.89 -13.43 -16.34
C ILE A 131 9.71 -13.56 -15.07
N LEU A 132 10.74 -12.72 -14.85
CA LEU A 132 11.60 -12.78 -13.66
C LEU A 132 10.82 -12.59 -12.36
N PHE A 133 9.87 -11.66 -12.34
CA PHE A 133 9.01 -11.44 -11.17
C PHE A 133 8.11 -12.65 -10.90
N THR A 134 7.45 -13.17 -11.94
CA THR A 134 6.51 -14.29 -11.80
C THR A 134 7.22 -15.59 -11.44
N THR A 135 8.40 -15.86 -12.02
CA THR A 135 9.20 -17.04 -11.66
C THR A 135 9.70 -16.94 -10.22
N GLY A 136 10.13 -15.76 -9.76
CA GLY A 136 10.47 -15.50 -8.37
C GLY A 136 9.30 -15.77 -7.42
N LEU A 137 8.10 -15.30 -7.78
CA LEU A 137 6.87 -15.53 -6.99
C LEU A 137 6.51 -17.02 -6.90
N ILE A 138 6.64 -17.76 -8.00
CA ILE A 138 6.42 -19.21 -8.02
C ILE A 138 7.47 -19.93 -7.17
N LEU A 139 8.74 -19.53 -7.28
CA LEU A 139 9.83 -20.14 -6.52
C LEU A 139 9.62 -19.94 -5.01
N VAL A 140 9.35 -18.71 -4.55
CA VAL A 140 9.17 -18.45 -3.12
C VAL A 140 7.93 -19.16 -2.57
N THR A 141 6.84 -19.21 -3.35
CA THR A 141 5.62 -19.94 -2.96
C THR A 141 5.89 -21.44 -2.86
N GLY A 142 6.58 -22.02 -3.85
CA GLY A 142 6.97 -23.43 -3.83
C GLY A 142 7.91 -23.75 -2.68
N LEU A 143 8.93 -22.92 -2.44
CA LEU A 143 9.84 -23.05 -1.32
C LEU A 143 9.08 -22.99 0.02
N PHE A 144 8.16 -22.04 0.17
CA PHE A 144 7.32 -21.92 1.36
C PHE A 144 6.51 -23.19 1.63
N VAL A 145 5.86 -23.76 0.60
CA VAL A 145 5.13 -25.02 0.71
C VAL A 145 6.05 -26.19 1.10
N VAL A 146 7.23 -26.30 0.47
CA VAL A 146 8.21 -27.34 0.81
C VAL A 146 8.68 -27.22 2.25
N VAL A 147 8.99 -26.00 2.70
CA VAL A 147 9.43 -25.73 4.08
C VAL A 147 8.33 -26.09 5.08
N LEU A 148 7.09 -25.68 4.84
CA LEU A 148 5.97 -26.05 5.71
C LEU A 148 5.78 -27.57 5.78
N SER A 149 5.83 -28.25 4.63
CA SER A 149 5.74 -29.72 4.58
C SER A 149 6.89 -30.41 5.32
N THR A 150 8.09 -29.81 5.37
CA THR A 150 9.27 -30.40 6.02
C THR A 150 9.27 -30.18 7.53
N ILE A 151 8.76 -29.05 8.00
CA ILE A 151 8.70 -28.70 9.44
C ILE A 151 7.61 -29.50 10.18
N GLY A 152 6.81 -30.31 9.48
CA GLY A 152 5.76 -31.14 10.07
C GLY A 152 4.42 -30.42 10.21
N ALA A 153 4.26 -29.24 9.59
CA ALA A 153 2.95 -28.71 9.32
C ALA A 153 2.35 -29.57 8.20
N SER A 154 1.51 -30.53 8.57
CA SER A 154 0.85 -31.46 7.64
C SER A 154 -0.04 -30.69 6.66
N LEU A 155 0.54 -30.33 5.51
CA LEU A 155 -0.18 -29.91 4.30
C LEU A 155 -0.78 -31.11 3.54
N VAL A 156 -0.48 -32.33 4.01
CA VAL A 156 -1.04 -33.63 3.64
C VAL A 156 -1.15 -34.49 4.90
#